data_AF-A0A4R3NAT0-F1
#
_entry.id   AF-A0A4R3NAT0-F1
#
_cell.length_a   1.000
_cell.length_b   1.000
_cell.length_c   1.000
_cell.angle_alpha   90.00
_cell.angle_beta   90.00
_cell.angle_gamma   90.00
#
_symmetry.space_group_name_H-M   'P 1'
#
loop_
_entity.id
_entity.type
_entity.pdbx_description
1 polymer ?
#
loop_
_entity_poly.entity_id
_entity_poly.type
_entity_poly.pdbx_seq_one_letter_code
_entity_poly.pdbx_strand_id
1 'polypeptide(L)' 'MAKTAKPAASDAAPQAASQTASAPRVRVRTVAALGQDGRRYRAGLGPFGRAAVEVAPTRAQLDALHADPFLIVEEA' A
#
# COMPACT_ATOMS: atom_id res chain seq x y z
N MET A 1 22.11 54.65 15.90
CA MET A 1 22.48 53.70 14.84
C MET A 1 23.43 52.67 15.42
N ALA A 2 22.98 51.43 15.60
CA ALA A 2 23.80 50.26 15.87
C ALA A 2 23.16 49.08 15.14
N LYS A 3 24.03 48.20 14.65
CA LYS A 3 23.90 47.35 13.49
C LYS A 3 23.41 45.96 13.89
N THR A 4 22.83 45.26 12.92
CA THR A 4 22.83 43.78 12.74
C THR A 4 21.61 43.00 13.23
N ALA A 5 20.89 42.48 12.23
CA ALA A 5 19.87 41.46 12.30
C ALA A 5 20.43 40.05 12.58
N LYS A 6 19.51 39.10 12.84
CA LYS A 6 19.61 37.63 12.68
C LYS A 6 20.00 36.82 13.92
N PRO A 7 19.03 36.12 14.55
CA PRO A 7 19.15 34.70 14.85
C PRO A 7 18.55 33.95 13.65
N ALA A 8 19.33 33.43 12.72
CA ALA A 8 19.95 32.10 12.80
C ALA A 8 18.87 31.07 13.12
N ALA A 9 18.36 30.49 12.04
CA ALA A 9 17.44 29.37 12.04
C ALA A 9 17.99 28.25 12.94
N SER A 10 17.20 27.85 13.93
CA SER A 10 17.24 26.48 14.42
C SER A 10 16.48 25.63 13.42
N ASP A 11 17.18 25.34 12.33
CA ASP A 11 16.84 24.28 11.40
C ASP A 11 16.99 22.92 12.12
N ALA A 12 16.24 21.95 11.62
CA ALA A 12 16.22 20.55 12.05
C ALA A 12 15.51 20.27 13.38
N ALA A 13 14.18 20.48 13.37
CA ALA A 13 13.32 19.44 13.89
C ALA A 13 13.83 18.08 13.38
N PRO A 14 13.98 17.04 14.21
CA PRO A 14 13.96 15.69 13.68
C PRO A 14 12.53 15.47 13.18
N GLN A 15 12.23 15.95 11.97
CA GLN A 15 11.32 15.26 11.10
C GLN A 15 11.97 13.90 10.88
N ALA A 16 11.74 13.00 11.84
CA ALA A 16 11.32 11.67 11.50
C ALA A 16 10.12 11.86 10.56
N ALA A 17 10.41 12.14 9.28
CA ALA A 17 9.78 11.42 8.22
C ALA A 17 10.01 9.95 8.58
N SER A 18 9.16 9.43 9.47
CA SER A 18 8.42 8.24 9.15
C SER A 18 8.07 8.43 7.70
N GLN A 19 8.92 7.89 6.84
CA GLN A 19 8.49 7.44 5.54
C GLN A 19 7.35 6.53 5.93
N THR A 20 6.16 7.11 5.99
CA THR A 20 4.89 6.46 5.77
C THR A 20 5.08 5.95 4.36
N ALA A 21 5.87 4.88 4.23
CA ALA A 21 6.04 4.09 3.04
C ALA A 21 4.61 3.65 2.82
N SER A 22 3.89 4.45 2.03
CA SER A 22 2.49 4.24 1.74
C SER A 22 2.51 2.88 1.13
N ALA A 23 2.03 1.89 1.88
CA ALA A 23 2.09 0.50 1.47
C ALA A 23 1.56 0.47 0.03
N PRO A 24 2.31 -0.14 -0.90
CA PRO A 24 2.02 -0.02 -2.33
C PRO A 24 0.56 -0.41 -2.51
N ARG A 25 -0.24 0.55 -2.98
CA ARG A 25 -1.64 0.31 -3.23
C ARG A 25 -1.70 -0.64 -4.42
N VAL A 26 -2.41 -1.74 -4.24
CA VAL A 26 -2.58 -2.74 -5.30
C VAL A 26 -4.04 -3.03 -5.47
N ARG A 27 -4.41 -3.32 -6.71
CA ARG A 27 -5.73 -3.78 -7.11
C ARG A 27 -5.67 -5.29 -7.23
N VAL A 28 -6.53 -5.97 -6.48
CA VAL A 28 -6.57 -7.44 -6.45
C VAL A 28 -7.94 -7.91 -6.93
N ARG A 29 -7.94 -8.85 -7.88
CA ARG A 29 -9.15 -9.55 -8.36
C ARG A 29 -8.87 -11.02 -8.60
N THR A 30 -9.91 -11.83 -8.69
CA THR A 30 -9.77 -13.26 -9.02
C THR A 30 -9.69 -13.49 -10.53
N VAL A 31 -8.98 -14.54 -10.94
CA VAL A 31 -8.87 -14.96 -12.34
C VAL A 31 -10.22 -15.40 -12.90
N ALA A 32 -10.41 -15.22 -14.21
CA ALA A 32 -11.66 -15.56 -14.88
C ALA A 32 -12.01 -17.06 -14.82
N ALA A 33 -11.02 -17.93 -14.66
CA ALA A 33 -11.22 -19.38 -14.57
C ALA A 33 -11.92 -19.82 -13.27
N LEU A 34 -11.97 -18.98 -12.22
CA LEU A 34 -12.52 -19.34 -10.91
C LEU A 34 -14.07 -19.32 -10.85
N GLY A 35 -14.76 -18.99 -11.95
CA GLY A 35 -16.22 -18.90 -12.02
C GLY A 35 -16.80 -17.61 -11.43
N GLN A 36 -18.13 -17.52 -11.27
CA GLN A 36 -18.81 -16.38 -10.65
C GLN A 36 -18.75 -16.43 -9.10
N ASP A 37 -18.74 -17.62 -8.51
CA ASP A 37 -18.62 -17.84 -7.07
C ASP A 37 -17.19 -17.96 -6.56
N GLY A 38 -16.20 -17.84 -7.47
CA GLY A 38 -14.78 -17.89 -7.19
C GLY A 38 -14.28 -16.71 -6.36
N ARG A 39 -14.72 -16.62 -5.11
CA ARG A 39 -14.24 -15.64 -4.13
C ARG A 39 -13.06 -16.23 -3.37
N ARG A 40 -12.00 -15.43 -3.21
CA ARG A 40 -10.80 -15.78 -2.44
C ARG A 40 -10.74 -14.92 -1.20
N TYR A 41 -10.70 -15.56 -0.04
CA TYR A 41 -10.56 -14.86 1.23
C TYR A 41 -9.09 -14.82 1.63
N ARG A 42 -8.57 -13.62 1.89
CA ARG A 42 -7.27 -13.44 2.54
C ARG A 42 -7.46 -12.71 3.86
N ALA A 43 -6.89 -13.28 4.91
CA ALA A 43 -6.97 -12.71 6.25
C ALA A 43 -6.46 -11.26 6.24
N GLY A 44 -7.33 -10.33 6.64
CA GLY A 44 -7.00 -8.90 6.73
C GLY A 44 -7.01 -8.11 5.41
N LEU A 45 -7.34 -8.71 4.27
CA LEU A 45 -7.44 -7.99 2.97
C LEU A 45 -8.81 -8.12 2.31
N GLY A 46 -9.62 -9.07 2.77
CA GLY A 46 -11.02 -9.21 2.40
C GLY A 46 -11.28 -10.33 1.40
N PRO A 47 -12.56 -10.49 1.01
CA PRO A 47 -12.94 -11.32 -0.11
C PRO A 47 -12.56 -10.63 -1.43
N PHE A 48 -11.72 -11.29 -2.22
CA PHE A 48 -11.46 -10.93 -3.61
C PHE A 48 -12.43 -11.66 -4.52
N GLY A 49 -13.00 -10.94 -5.48
CA GLY A 49 -13.84 -11.51 -6.52
C GLY A 49 -13.44 -10.96 -7.89
N ARG A 50 -14.36 -11.00 -8.85
CA ARG A 50 -14.14 -10.47 -10.21
C ARG A 50 -13.83 -8.98 -10.23
N ALA A 51 -14.44 -8.23 -9.33
CA ALA A 51 -14.17 -6.80 -9.17
C ALA A 51 -12.79 -6.61 -8.55
N ALA A 52 -12.00 -5.71 -9.13
CA ALA A 52 -10.75 -5.28 -8.55
C ALA A 52 -11.01 -4.53 -7.25
N VAL A 53 -10.38 -4.99 -6.18
CA VAL A 53 -10.42 -4.36 -4.85
C VAL A 53 -9.08 -3.70 -4.61
N GLU A 54 -9.09 -2.40 -4.33
CA GLU A 54 -7.88 -1.68 -3.93
C GLU A 54 -7.58 -1.95 -2.46
N VAL A 55 -6.37 -2.46 -2.19
CA VAL A 55 -5.88 -2.75 -0.85
C VAL A 55 -4.46 -2.22 -0.69
N ALA A 56 -4.06 -1.94 0.54
CA ALA A 56 -2.71 -1.51 0.88
C ALA A 56 -2.03 -2.61 1.73
N PRO A 57 -1.62 -3.73 1.10
CA PRO A 57 -1.05 -4.87 1.81
C PRO A 57 0.36 -4.56 2.31
N THR A 58 0.74 -5.20 3.40
CA THR A 58 2.15 -5.24 3.82
C THR A 58 2.98 -6.03 2.78
N ARG A 59 4.32 -5.93 2.84
CA ARG A 59 5.18 -6.64 1.89
C ARG A 59 4.97 -8.16 1.92
N ALA A 60 4.80 -8.74 3.12
CA ALA A 60 4.53 -10.17 3.28
C ALA A 60 3.16 -10.58 2.72
N GLN A 61 2.16 -9.71 2.88
CA GLN A 61 0.83 -9.92 2.31
C GLN A 61 0.85 -9.81 0.78
N LEU A 62 1.57 -8.83 0.23
CA LEU A 62 1.74 -8.66 -1.21
C LEU A 62 2.41 -9.89 -1.83
N ASP A 63 3.47 -10.39 -1.21
CA ASP A 63 4.13 -11.64 -1.64
C ASP A 63 3.15 -12.83 -1.64
N ALA A 64 2.35 -12.97 -0.58
CA ALA A 64 1.32 -14.01 -0.50
C ALA A 64 0.18 -13.86 -1.54
N LEU A 65 -0.12 -12.62 -1.96
CA LEU A 65 -1.08 -12.35 -3.03
C LEU A 65 -0.49 -12.73 -4.40
N HIS A 66 0.76 -12.36 -4.67
CA HIS A 66 1.46 -12.72 -5.90
C HIS A 66 1.73 -14.23 -6.00
N ALA A 67 1.91 -14.92 -4.87
CA ALA A 67 2.04 -16.37 -4.81
C ALA A 67 0.71 -17.11 -5.09
N ASP A 68 -0.43 -16.43 -5.12
CA ASP A 68 -1.73 -17.04 -5.42
C ASP A 68 -1.98 -17.06 -6.94
N PRO A 69 -1.98 -18.23 -7.59
CA PRO A 69 -2.21 -18.32 -9.04
C PRO A 69 -3.65 -17.95 -9.45
N PHE A 70 -4.57 -17.82 -8.50
CA PHE A 70 -5.96 -17.45 -8.74
C PHE A 70 -6.24 -15.97 -8.50
N LEU A 71 -5.23 -15.19 -8.11
CA LEU A 71 -5.33 -13.75 -7.94
C LEU A 71 -4.53 -13.03 -9.01
N ILE A 72 -5.09 -11.93 -9.48
CA ILE A 72 -4.42 -10.95 -10.34
C ILE A 72 -4.18 -9.75 -9.44
N VAL A 73 -2.90 -9.41 -9.27
CA VAL A 73 -2.44 -8.26 -8.49
C VAL A 73 -1.86 -7.25 -9.46
N GLU A 74 -2.46 -6.06 -9.52
CA GLU A 74 -2.04 -4.94 -10.37
C GLU A 74 -1.63 -3.78 -9.45
N GLU A 75 -0.53 -3.09 -9.76
CA GLU A 75 -0.17 -1.85 -9.05
C GLU A 75 -1.22 -0.76 -9.37
N ALA A 76 -1.68 -0.04 -8.35
CA ALA A 76 -2.79 0.92 -8.44
C ALA A 76 -2.35 2.33 -8.85
#